data_AF-A0A812IGW9-F1
#
_entry.id   AF-A0A812IGW9-F1
#
_cell.length_a   1.000
_cell.length_b   1.000
_cell.length_c   1.000
_cell.angle_alpha   90.00
_cell.angle_beta   90.00
_cell.angle_gamma   90.00
#
_symmetry.space_group_name_H-M   'P 1'
#
loop_
_entity.id
_entity.type
_entity.pdbx_description
1 polymer ?
#
loop_
_entity_poly.entity_id
_entity_poly.type
_entity_poly.pdbx_seq_one_letter_code
_entity_poly.pdbx_strand_id
1 'polypeptide(L)'
;MALFCTSLALAIAALAAEPSRLHVGNAGWGLRFDGVDDIVLFDRMPLPPFTIEFWAQPLDLKDGGGQALAAYNVNGVMLSQNTATGIILSILDLGAEIHTSTATVDSFMGSPAPSEIFHWAMSLSKDGDYAVYVNGDSVGTGALAEEDMRAIADQYMAFPWTLGGRFGRILGQYVTDDRAFGGVMDEIRVWSCIRSPQEIRDSRLLFNLQGLDATNLTIHLGFDMPDESPPGALLGAGVLFKTPTWVPSPMPGLGGPVVVDVGLGSGVQDIQICASMDEFADGVVMTATFPQSLSTGILMSPSIPLSENRSAELFQLCGYVSYMPQRPGFDVSDFHVSADVGGVILQATGTLHVRVRQNHHPVAGAARAMHTDGQSGYALLGHTPQEDEFSFSLWMKADTTSSEPCMVGRHWIKDAENYILLFFHGGAYSFLWKCSSGSGCWFSHSKP
;
A
#
# COMPACT_ATOMS: atom_id res chain seq x y z
N MET A 1 -43.99 -66.65 14.39
CA MET A 1 -42.86 -66.43 13.48
C MET A 1 -43.09 -65.10 12.80
N ALA A 2 -42.56 -64.02 13.36
CA ALA A 2 -42.77 -62.65 12.88
C ALA A 2 -41.40 -62.04 12.56
N LEU A 3 -41.15 -61.77 11.29
CA LEU A 3 -39.98 -61.04 10.81
C LEU A 3 -40.14 -59.58 11.23
N PHE A 4 -39.20 -59.08 12.06
CA PHE A 4 -38.97 -57.65 12.22
C PHE A 4 -37.97 -57.22 11.14
N CYS A 5 -38.45 -56.41 10.21
CA CYS A 5 -37.66 -55.73 9.20
C CYS A 5 -37.15 -54.41 9.80
N THR A 6 -35.98 -54.42 10.44
CA THR A 6 -35.29 -53.19 10.83
C THR A 6 -34.47 -52.68 9.66
N SER A 7 -35.07 -51.81 8.86
CA SER A 7 -34.35 -50.91 7.97
C SER A 7 -33.60 -49.87 8.83
N LEU A 8 -32.38 -50.22 9.21
CA LEU A 8 -31.36 -49.27 9.64
C LEU A 8 -30.98 -48.46 8.39
N ALA A 9 -31.75 -47.41 8.12
CA ALA A 9 -31.40 -46.41 7.13
C ALA A 9 -30.11 -45.75 7.61
N LEU A 10 -29.02 -46.18 6.98
CA LEU A 10 -27.72 -45.54 6.93
C LEU A 10 -27.92 -44.15 6.31
N ALA A 11 -28.47 -43.21 7.08
CA ALA A 11 -28.43 -41.79 6.79
C ALA A 11 -27.03 -41.27 7.18
N ILE A 12 -26.00 -41.81 6.52
CA ILE A 12 -24.77 -41.05 6.28
C ILE A 12 -25.15 -40.07 5.18
N ALA A 13 -25.93 -39.05 5.55
CA ALA A 13 -25.79 -37.77 4.89
C ALA A 13 -24.46 -37.23 5.41
N ALA A 14 -23.38 -37.67 4.75
CA ALA A 14 -22.19 -36.86 4.69
C ALA A 14 -22.68 -35.53 4.08
N LEU A 15 -22.97 -34.55 4.95
CA LEU A 15 -22.68 -33.19 4.57
C LEU A 15 -21.23 -33.26 4.15
N ALA A 16 -20.99 -33.21 2.84
CA ALA A 16 -19.68 -32.91 2.31
C ALA A 16 -19.39 -31.49 2.79
N ALA A 17 -18.90 -31.38 4.04
CA ALA A 17 -18.11 -30.24 4.45
C ALA A 17 -17.07 -30.11 3.34
N GLU A 18 -16.98 -28.91 2.76
CA GLU A 18 -15.95 -28.68 1.75
C GLU A 18 -14.60 -29.14 2.32
N PRO A 19 -13.78 -29.86 1.54
CA PRO A 19 -12.48 -30.28 2.02
C PRO A 19 -11.74 -29.05 2.53
N SER A 20 -11.25 -29.11 3.78
CA SER A 20 -10.56 -28.01 4.43
C SER A 20 -9.52 -27.42 3.48
N ARG A 21 -9.60 -26.11 3.23
CA ARG A 21 -8.64 -25.43 2.37
C ARG A 21 -7.45 -24.97 3.22
N LEU A 22 -6.24 -25.19 2.71
CA LEU A 22 -5.01 -24.70 3.31
C LEU A 22 -4.67 -23.38 2.64
N HIS A 23 -4.69 -22.29 3.40
CA HIS A 23 -4.32 -20.97 2.92
C HIS A 23 -2.92 -20.61 3.43
N VAL A 24 -2.07 -20.11 2.54
CA VAL A 24 -0.66 -19.82 2.82
C VAL A 24 -0.29 -18.46 2.28
N GLY A 25 0.38 -17.65 3.10
CA GLY A 25 0.89 -16.34 2.72
C GLY A 25 0.19 -15.19 3.44
N ASN A 26 0.55 -13.96 3.08
CA ASN A 26 0.06 -12.73 3.72
C ASN A 26 -0.77 -11.92 2.72
N ALA A 27 -1.09 -10.66 3.04
CA ALA A 27 -1.76 -9.73 2.16
C ALA A 27 -0.89 -9.14 1.04
N GLY A 28 0.33 -9.63 0.81
CA GLY A 28 1.19 -9.07 -0.23
C GLY A 28 1.77 -7.70 0.11
N TRP A 29 1.80 -6.78 -0.85
CA TRP A 29 2.24 -5.39 -0.64
C TRP A 29 1.04 -4.46 -0.57
N GLY A 30 1.23 -3.31 0.07
CA GLY A 30 0.31 -2.18 -0.02
C GLY A 30 1.03 -0.92 -0.47
N LEU A 31 0.25 0.14 -0.70
CA LEU A 31 0.76 1.48 -0.99
C LEU A 31 0.76 2.32 0.27
N ARG A 32 1.92 2.85 0.65
CA ARG A 32 2.09 3.81 1.73
C ARG A 32 2.07 5.23 1.19
N PHE A 33 1.17 6.02 1.76
CA PHE A 33 0.97 7.44 1.53
C PHE A 33 1.60 8.25 2.67
N ASP A 34 2.31 9.32 2.34
CA ASP A 34 3.06 10.18 3.26
C ASP A 34 2.21 11.24 3.97
N GLY A 35 0.93 11.39 3.59
CA GLY A 35 0.02 12.38 4.17
C GLY A 35 0.24 13.82 3.67
N VAL A 36 0.97 13.97 2.55
CA VAL A 36 1.31 15.27 1.96
C VAL A 36 0.85 15.35 0.50
N ASP A 37 1.39 14.52 -0.39
CA ASP A 37 1.20 14.68 -1.85
C ASP A 37 1.17 13.35 -2.63
N ASP A 38 1.17 12.22 -1.93
CA ASP A 38 0.99 10.90 -2.52
C ASP A 38 -0.46 10.69 -3.00
N ILE A 39 -0.64 10.42 -4.30
CA ILE A 39 -1.94 10.09 -4.88
C ILE A 39 -1.84 8.98 -5.93
N VAL A 40 -2.92 8.23 -6.10
CA VAL A 40 -3.13 7.35 -7.25
C VAL A 40 -4.26 7.93 -8.09
N LEU A 41 -4.03 8.14 -9.39
CA LEU A 41 -5.02 8.69 -10.33
C LEU A 41 -5.63 7.60 -11.19
N PHE A 42 -6.93 7.70 -11.43
CA PHE A 42 -7.68 6.81 -12.32
C PHE A 42 -8.46 7.61 -13.35
N ASP A 43 -8.49 7.09 -14.58
CA ASP A 43 -9.10 7.81 -15.71
C ASP A 43 -10.58 8.15 -15.49
N ARG A 44 -11.37 7.19 -15.01
CA ARG A 44 -12.81 7.35 -14.79
C ARG A 44 -13.30 6.50 -13.63
N MET A 45 -14.24 7.06 -12.90
CA MET A 45 -14.96 6.34 -11.87
C MET A 45 -16.09 5.50 -12.49
N PRO A 46 -16.47 4.35 -11.89
CA PRO A 46 -17.71 3.68 -12.28
C PRO A 46 -18.91 4.61 -12.11
N LEU A 47 -19.86 4.49 -13.04
CA LEU A 47 -21.19 5.08 -12.86
C LEU A 47 -22.00 4.23 -11.88
N PRO A 48 -22.88 4.84 -11.04
CA PRO A 48 -23.80 4.07 -10.22
C PRO A 48 -24.62 3.07 -11.06
N PRO A 49 -24.87 1.85 -10.54
CA PRO A 49 -24.57 1.43 -9.19
C PRO A 49 -23.13 0.93 -9.07
N PHE A 50 -22.51 1.17 -7.92
CA PHE A 50 -21.21 0.59 -7.63
C PHE A 50 -21.01 0.33 -6.15
N THR A 51 -20.00 -0.49 -5.85
CA THR A 51 -19.38 -0.60 -4.52
C THR A 51 -17.87 -0.39 -4.68
N ILE A 52 -17.28 0.42 -3.81
CA ILE A 52 -15.82 0.54 -3.68
C ILE A 52 -15.44 0.00 -2.32
N GLU A 53 -14.42 -0.83 -2.26
CA GLU A 53 -13.89 -1.36 -1.01
C GLU A 53 -12.36 -1.45 -1.04
N PHE A 54 -11.74 -1.33 0.12
CA PHE A 54 -10.30 -1.43 0.29
C PHE A 54 -9.94 -1.58 1.77
N TRP A 55 -8.76 -2.11 2.03
CA TRP A 55 -8.16 -2.03 3.35
C TRP A 55 -7.36 -0.74 3.51
N ALA A 56 -7.43 -0.11 4.68
CA ALA A 56 -6.59 1.03 5.02
C ALA A 56 -6.15 1.02 6.49
N GLN A 57 -4.89 1.40 6.70
CA GLN A 57 -4.27 1.63 8.00
C GLN A 57 -3.80 3.09 8.06
N PRO A 58 -4.60 4.00 8.63
CA PRO A 58 -4.20 5.40 8.80
C PRO A 58 -3.01 5.53 9.77
N LEU A 59 -1.98 6.31 9.40
CA LEU A 59 -0.86 6.65 10.28
C LEU A 59 -1.33 7.55 11.42
N ASP A 60 -2.13 8.54 11.08
CA ASP A 60 -2.83 9.42 11.98
C ASP A 60 -4.27 9.60 11.48
N LEU A 61 -5.17 9.88 12.41
CA LEU A 61 -6.49 10.39 12.05
C LEU A 61 -6.50 11.84 12.49
N LYS A 62 -6.22 12.73 11.54
CA LYS A 62 -6.15 14.18 11.80
C LYS A 62 -7.48 14.67 12.36
N ASP A 63 -7.42 15.41 13.46
CA ASP A 63 -8.56 16.18 13.95
C ASP A 63 -8.95 17.25 12.91
N GLY A 64 -10.25 17.51 12.72
CA GLY A 64 -10.73 18.55 11.81
C GLY A 64 -11.09 18.03 10.42
N GLY A 65 -10.64 18.66 9.33
CA GLY A 65 -11.16 18.53 7.96
C GLY A 65 -11.14 17.13 7.30
N GLY A 66 -10.67 16.10 7.99
CA GLY A 66 -10.60 14.72 7.51
C GLY A 66 -9.45 14.44 6.54
N GLN A 67 -9.24 13.17 6.24
CA GLN A 67 -8.31 12.65 5.24
C GLN A 67 -9.10 12.02 4.10
N ALA A 68 -8.71 12.31 2.86
CA ALA A 68 -9.32 11.77 1.66
C ALA A 68 -8.80 10.35 1.39
N LEU A 69 -9.66 9.36 1.61
CA LEU A 69 -9.35 7.97 1.26
C LEU A 69 -9.47 7.77 -0.25
N ALA A 70 -10.62 8.19 -0.80
CA ALA A 70 -10.90 8.21 -2.23
C ALA A 70 -11.63 9.51 -2.59
N ALA A 71 -11.29 10.15 -3.70
CA ALA A 71 -11.90 11.41 -4.13
C ALA A 71 -12.30 11.35 -5.60
N TYR A 72 -13.49 11.86 -5.91
CA TYR A 72 -14.04 12.00 -7.25
C TYR A 72 -13.46 13.25 -7.93
N ASN A 73 -13.26 14.30 -7.13
CA ASN A 73 -12.62 15.57 -7.44
C ASN A 73 -12.49 16.36 -6.13
N VAL A 74 -12.37 17.68 -6.19
CA VAL A 74 -12.47 18.51 -4.98
C VAL A 74 -13.81 18.32 -4.26
N ASN A 75 -14.96 18.19 -4.91
CA ASN A 75 -16.25 18.25 -4.24
C ASN A 75 -16.86 16.90 -3.83
N GLY A 76 -16.52 15.80 -4.50
CA GLY A 76 -16.97 14.45 -4.14
C GLY A 76 -15.80 13.70 -3.52
N VAL A 77 -15.91 13.29 -2.26
CA VAL A 77 -14.81 12.68 -1.52
C VAL A 77 -15.35 11.72 -0.51
N MET A 78 -14.82 10.50 -0.47
CA MET A 78 -14.88 9.61 0.69
C MET A 78 -13.80 10.07 1.68
N LEU A 79 -14.22 10.84 2.68
CA LEU A 79 -13.35 11.33 3.75
C LEU A 79 -13.40 10.39 4.94
N SER A 80 -12.28 10.17 5.62
CA SER A 80 -12.25 9.68 6.99
C SER A 80 -11.88 10.84 7.91
N GLN A 81 -12.77 11.20 8.82
CA GLN A 81 -12.53 12.26 9.79
C GLN A 81 -12.67 11.71 11.20
N ASN A 82 -11.65 11.90 12.04
CA ASN A 82 -11.80 11.66 13.47
C ASN A 82 -12.61 12.78 14.10
N THR A 83 -13.52 12.40 14.98
CA THR A 83 -14.25 13.31 15.85
C THR A 83 -14.20 12.79 17.27
N ALA A 84 -14.59 13.63 18.23
CA ALA A 84 -14.73 13.21 19.62
C ALA A 84 -15.71 12.03 19.81
N THR A 85 -16.59 11.78 18.83
CA THR A 85 -17.66 10.76 18.89
C THR A 85 -17.45 9.58 17.94
N GLY A 86 -16.41 9.58 17.10
CA GLY A 86 -16.14 8.49 16.16
C GLY A 86 -15.57 8.96 14.82
N ILE A 87 -15.74 8.14 13.78
CA ILE A 87 -15.24 8.41 12.43
C ILE A 87 -16.39 8.88 11.54
N ILE A 88 -16.27 10.08 10.97
CA ILE A 88 -17.20 10.56 9.95
C ILE A 88 -16.72 10.11 8.57
N LEU A 89 -17.62 9.47 7.84
CA LEU A 89 -17.48 9.16 6.41
C LEU A 89 -18.37 10.10 5.60
N SER A 90 -17.78 11.18 5.11
CA SER A 90 -18.49 12.11 4.21
C SER A 90 -18.33 11.64 2.77
N ILE A 91 -19.36 11.85 1.93
CA ILE A 91 -19.38 11.46 0.50
C ILE A 91 -19.28 12.71 -0.41
N LEU A 92 -19.74 13.87 0.07
CA LEU A 92 -19.81 15.12 -0.70
C LEU A 92 -19.52 16.34 0.20
N ASP A 93 -18.59 17.19 -0.23
CA ASP A 93 -18.34 18.55 0.26
C ASP A 93 -18.50 19.50 -0.94
N LEU A 94 -19.75 19.69 -1.35
CA LEU A 94 -20.14 20.59 -2.43
C LEU A 94 -20.08 22.03 -1.87
N GLY A 95 -18.92 22.67 -1.99
CA GLY A 95 -18.56 23.89 -1.26
C GLY A 95 -19.67 24.91 -0.98
N ALA A 96 -19.68 25.41 0.27
CA ALA A 96 -20.33 26.60 0.86
C ALA A 96 -21.82 26.90 0.62
N GLU A 97 -22.45 26.52 -0.49
CA GLU A 97 -23.84 26.88 -0.84
C GLU A 97 -24.72 25.69 -1.24
N ILE A 98 -24.18 24.47 -1.31
CA ILE A 98 -24.90 23.33 -1.89
C ILE A 98 -24.82 22.13 -0.92
N HIS A 99 -25.95 21.84 -0.29
CA HIS A 99 -26.33 20.56 0.31
C HIS A 99 -25.18 19.64 0.77
N THR A 100 -24.67 19.85 1.99
CA THR A 100 -23.93 18.81 2.69
C THR A 100 -24.92 17.73 3.14
N SER A 101 -25.19 16.75 2.29
CA SER A 101 -25.73 15.48 2.77
C SER A 101 -24.58 14.72 3.44
N THR A 102 -24.22 15.16 4.65
CA THR A 102 -23.22 14.45 5.46
C THR A 102 -23.86 13.17 5.97
N ALA A 103 -23.41 12.04 5.44
CA ALA A 103 -23.64 10.73 6.02
C ALA A 103 -22.83 10.59 7.30
N THR A 104 -23.17 11.32 8.35
CA THR A 104 -22.43 11.21 9.61
C THR A 104 -22.73 9.87 10.25
N VAL A 105 -21.75 8.97 10.21
CA VAL A 105 -21.72 7.79 11.06
C VAL A 105 -21.21 8.22 12.42
N ASP A 106 -22.11 8.66 13.29
CA ASP A 106 -21.78 8.85 14.70
C ASP A 106 -21.71 7.48 15.39
N SER A 107 -20.67 7.26 16.18
CA SER A 107 -20.39 6.09 17.03
C SER A 107 -19.68 4.90 16.37
N PHE A 108 -18.37 5.03 16.25
CA PHE A 108 -17.53 3.92 16.74
C PHE A 108 -17.57 3.94 18.26
N MET A 109 -17.70 2.78 18.90
CA MET A 109 -17.55 2.61 20.36
C MET A 109 -16.07 2.74 20.79
N GLY A 110 -15.47 3.88 20.46
CA GLY A 110 -14.05 4.19 20.65
C GLY A 110 -13.50 4.93 19.43
N SER A 111 -12.70 5.98 19.64
CA SER A 111 -11.89 6.52 18.54
C SER A 111 -10.94 5.39 18.12
N PRO A 112 -10.91 4.99 16.84
CA PRO A 112 -9.93 4.01 16.36
C PRO A 112 -8.52 4.41 16.78
N ALA A 113 -7.73 3.44 17.22
CA ALA A 113 -6.34 3.73 17.56
C ALA A 113 -5.59 4.12 16.26
N PRO A 114 -4.70 5.12 16.28
CA PRO A 114 -3.77 5.32 15.18
C PRO A 114 -3.07 4.00 14.83
N SER A 115 -2.86 3.74 13.55
CA SER A 115 -2.31 2.47 13.05
C SER A 115 -3.20 1.23 13.21
N GLU A 116 -4.48 1.38 13.56
CA GLU A 116 -5.44 0.29 13.43
C GLU A 116 -5.85 0.09 11.96
N ILE A 117 -6.09 -1.16 11.57
CA ILE A 117 -6.43 -1.56 10.22
C ILE A 117 -7.94 -1.70 10.10
N PHE A 118 -8.50 -1.11 9.05
CA PHE A 118 -9.93 -1.19 8.76
C PHE A 118 -10.17 -1.60 7.31
N HIS A 119 -11.16 -2.45 7.10
CA HIS A 119 -11.73 -2.66 5.78
C HIS A 119 -12.86 -1.65 5.56
N TRP A 120 -12.68 -0.74 4.61
CA TRP A 120 -13.67 0.27 4.25
C TRP A 120 -14.44 -0.21 3.03
N ALA A 121 -15.75 0.02 3.01
CA ALA A 121 -16.52 -0.09 1.79
C ALA A 121 -17.62 0.97 1.71
N MET A 122 -18.00 1.32 0.48
CA MET A 122 -19.11 2.21 0.20
C MET A 122 -19.86 1.73 -1.04
N SER A 123 -21.18 1.70 -0.97
CA SER A 123 -22.06 1.40 -2.09
C SER A 123 -22.91 2.62 -2.44
N LEU A 124 -23.13 2.89 -3.73
CA LEU A 124 -24.01 3.96 -4.23
C LEU A 124 -24.92 3.44 -5.35
N SER A 125 -26.24 3.51 -5.17
CA SER A 125 -27.27 3.05 -6.10
C SER A 125 -27.52 4.05 -7.23
N LYS A 126 -28.22 3.61 -8.28
CA LYS A 126 -28.65 4.50 -9.38
C LYS A 126 -29.61 5.60 -8.93
N ASP A 127 -30.37 5.33 -7.87
CA ASP A 127 -31.38 6.23 -7.33
C ASP A 127 -30.82 7.17 -6.26
N GLY A 128 -29.53 7.02 -5.92
CA GLY A 128 -28.82 7.85 -4.93
C GLY A 128 -28.79 7.28 -3.52
N ASP A 129 -29.34 6.08 -3.31
CA ASP A 129 -29.20 5.39 -2.02
C ASP A 129 -27.74 4.98 -1.82
N TYR A 130 -27.18 5.28 -0.65
CA TYR A 130 -25.83 4.88 -0.31
C TYR A 130 -25.79 4.10 1.00
N ALA A 131 -24.75 3.28 1.13
CA ALA A 131 -24.41 2.57 2.35
C ALA A 131 -22.90 2.58 2.55
N VAL A 132 -22.46 2.72 3.79
CA VAL A 132 -21.05 2.73 4.19
C VAL A 132 -20.82 1.60 5.18
N TYR A 133 -19.69 0.92 5.02
CA TYR A 133 -19.35 -0.26 5.79
C TYR A 133 -17.94 -0.13 6.36
N VAL A 134 -17.75 -0.61 7.58
CA VAL A 134 -16.43 -0.81 8.17
C VAL A 134 -16.35 -2.22 8.70
N ASN A 135 -15.28 -2.92 8.33
CA ASN A 135 -15.10 -4.33 8.63
C ASN A 135 -16.33 -5.16 8.18
N GLY A 136 -16.93 -4.77 7.06
CA GLY A 136 -18.09 -5.41 6.46
C GLY A 136 -19.42 -5.20 7.18
N ASP A 137 -19.43 -4.51 8.31
CA ASP A 137 -20.66 -4.12 8.99
C ASP A 137 -21.15 -2.77 8.48
N SER A 138 -22.45 -2.67 8.23
CA SER A 138 -23.08 -1.42 7.79
C SER A 138 -23.06 -0.42 8.94
N VAL A 139 -22.34 0.67 8.76
CA VAL A 139 -22.20 1.72 9.77
C VAL A 139 -23.03 2.96 9.43
N GLY A 140 -23.43 3.15 8.17
CA GLY A 140 -24.28 4.26 7.76
C GLY A 140 -25.03 4.00 6.46
N THR A 141 -26.21 4.61 6.33
CA THR A 141 -27.02 4.57 5.10
C THR A 141 -27.75 5.89 4.91
N GLY A 142 -28.05 6.24 3.67
CA GLY A 142 -28.91 7.39 3.37
C GLY A 142 -29.24 7.45 1.88
N ALA A 143 -29.78 8.59 1.46
CA ALA A 143 -30.10 8.87 0.06
C ALA A 143 -29.61 10.28 -0.30
N LEU A 144 -28.97 10.40 -1.46
CA LEU A 144 -28.62 11.67 -2.07
C LEU A 144 -29.85 12.32 -2.70
N ALA A 145 -29.89 13.65 -2.76
CA ALA A 145 -30.95 14.33 -3.49
C ALA A 145 -30.79 14.10 -5.01
N GLU A 146 -31.88 14.20 -5.77
CA GLU A 146 -31.84 14.02 -7.23
C GLU A 146 -30.88 15.01 -7.90
N GLU A 147 -30.79 16.24 -7.38
CA GLU A 147 -29.86 17.26 -7.88
C GLU A 147 -28.39 16.90 -7.63
N ASP A 148 -28.07 16.26 -6.51
CA ASP A 148 -26.73 15.76 -6.21
C ASP A 148 -26.36 14.59 -7.15
N MET A 149 -27.32 13.70 -7.41
CA MET A 149 -27.13 12.60 -8.36
C MET A 149 -26.91 13.12 -9.79
N ARG A 150 -27.63 14.17 -10.20
CA ARG A 150 -27.39 14.85 -11.48
C ARG A 150 -26.02 15.51 -11.50
N ALA A 151 -25.61 16.16 -10.41
CA ALA A 151 -24.30 16.75 -10.29
C ALA A 151 -23.21 15.69 -10.51
N ILE A 152 -23.30 14.54 -9.81
CA ILE A 152 -22.41 13.37 -9.98
C ILE A 152 -22.35 12.93 -11.45
N ALA A 153 -23.49 12.80 -12.13
CA ALA A 153 -23.52 12.38 -13.52
C ALA A 153 -22.91 13.41 -14.50
N ASP A 154 -23.18 14.70 -14.31
CA ASP A 154 -22.86 15.76 -15.29
C ASP A 154 -21.46 16.37 -15.10
N GLN A 155 -21.03 16.62 -13.86
CA GLN A 155 -19.78 17.35 -13.57
C GLN A 155 -18.57 16.44 -13.32
N TYR A 156 -18.78 15.21 -12.85
CA TYR A 156 -17.69 14.38 -12.31
C TYR A 156 -17.08 13.44 -13.34
N MET A 157 -17.63 13.36 -14.55
CA MET A 157 -17.05 12.62 -15.67
C MET A 157 -15.88 13.36 -16.35
N ALA A 158 -15.59 14.60 -15.93
CA ALA A 158 -14.53 15.43 -16.53
C ALA A 158 -13.20 15.40 -15.76
N PHE A 159 -13.16 14.82 -14.55
CA PHE A 159 -11.95 14.75 -13.72
C PHE A 159 -11.60 13.29 -13.41
N PRO A 160 -10.30 12.96 -13.34
CA PRO A 160 -9.87 11.68 -12.81
C PRO A 160 -10.22 11.60 -11.33
N TRP A 161 -10.58 10.41 -10.86
CA TRP A 161 -10.75 10.16 -9.44
C TRP A 161 -9.41 9.71 -8.84
N THR A 162 -9.22 9.97 -7.55
CA THR A 162 -7.96 9.73 -6.85
C THR A 162 -8.13 8.90 -5.60
N LEU A 163 -7.04 8.24 -5.21
CA LEU A 163 -6.85 7.70 -3.87
C LEU A 163 -5.79 8.51 -3.13
N GLY A 164 -5.95 8.60 -1.81
CA GLY A 164 -4.96 9.19 -0.91
C GLY A 164 -4.95 10.72 -0.85
N GLY A 165 -5.78 11.40 -1.63
CA GLY A 165 -5.86 12.86 -1.63
C GLY A 165 -6.99 13.38 -2.51
N ARG A 166 -7.42 14.63 -2.28
CA ARG A 166 -8.30 15.33 -3.22
C ARG A 166 -7.49 15.84 -4.40
N PHE A 167 -8.10 15.82 -5.56
CA PHE A 167 -7.49 16.32 -6.78
C PHE A 167 -8.32 17.46 -7.36
N GLY A 168 -7.69 18.63 -7.48
CA GLY A 168 -8.32 19.84 -7.97
C GLY A 168 -7.50 20.57 -9.01
N ARG A 169 -8.12 21.57 -9.64
CA ARG A 169 -7.44 22.47 -10.56
C ARG A 169 -7.61 23.91 -10.07
N ILE A 170 -6.52 24.52 -9.59
CA ILE A 170 -6.49 25.93 -9.18
C ILE A 170 -5.64 26.70 -10.18
N LEU A 171 -6.22 27.74 -10.79
CA LEU A 171 -5.54 28.60 -11.77
C LEU A 171 -4.87 27.82 -12.93
N GLY A 172 -5.49 26.71 -13.33
CA GLY A 172 -4.98 25.87 -14.41
C GLY A 172 -3.97 24.79 -13.98
N GLN A 173 -3.46 24.84 -12.75
CA GLN A 173 -2.54 23.85 -12.18
C GLN A 173 -3.28 22.82 -11.34
N TYR A 174 -2.80 21.58 -11.37
CA TYR A 174 -3.31 20.51 -10.52
C TYR A 174 -2.72 20.63 -9.12
N VAL A 175 -3.58 20.50 -8.11
CA VAL A 175 -3.18 20.60 -6.70
C VAL A 175 -3.91 19.55 -5.87
N THR A 176 -3.21 19.01 -4.87
CA THR A 176 -3.80 18.36 -3.71
C THR A 176 -4.11 19.40 -2.64
N ASP A 177 -5.09 19.13 -1.78
CA ASP A 177 -5.37 19.97 -0.62
C ASP A 177 -4.73 19.41 0.66
N ASP A 178 -5.03 20.03 1.80
CA ASP A 178 -4.49 19.67 3.11
C ASP A 178 -5.10 18.37 3.70
N ARG A 179 -6.00 17.71 2.96
CA ARG A 179 -6.69 16.48 3.37
C ARG A 179 -6.02 15.23 2.78
N ALA A 180 -4.73 15.27 2.46
CA ALA A 180 -3.98 14.09 2.04
C ALA A 180 -3.98 13.01 3.13
N PHE A 181 -4.17 11.76 2.69
CA PHE A 181 -4.15 10.56 3.53
C PHE A 181 -2.72 10.18 3.88
N GLY A 182 -2.44 9.99 5.16
CA GLY A 182 -1.22 9.37 5.64
C GLY A 182 -1.53 7.98 6.14
N GLY A 183 -0.92 6.94 5.57
CA GLY A 183 -1.31 5.57 5.89
C GLY A 183 -0.85 4.54 4.86
N VAL A 184 -1.34 3.32 5.01
CA VAL A 184 -1.21 2.26 4.01
C VAL A 184 -2.58 1.90 3.47
N MET A 185 -2.73 1.76 2.16
CA MET A 185 -3.92 1.17 1.52
C MET A 185 -3.56 -0.11 0.81
N ASP A 186 -4.52 -1.03 0.75
CA ASP A 186 -4.37 -2.30 0.05
C ASP A 186 -5.72 -2.81 -0.50
N GLU A 187 -5.65 -3.75 -1.46
CA GLU A 187 -6.79 -4.51 -1.97
C GLU A 187 -7.97 -3.65 -2.43
N ILE A 188 -7.68 -2.72 -3.34
CA ILE A 188 -8.67 -1.75 -3.80
C ILE A 188 -9.53 -2.38 -4.87
N ARG A 189 -10.82 -2.43 -4.62
CA ARG A 189 -11.79 -3.09 -5.48
C ARG A 189 -12.95 -2.16 -5.79
N VAL A 190 -13.39 -2.25 -7.04
CA VAL A 190 -14.53 -1.48 -7.53
C VAL A 190 -15.46 -2.42 -8.26
N TRP A 191 -16.70 -2.47 -7.82
CA TRP A 191 -17.75 -3.35 -8.30
C TRP A 191 -18.81 -2.55 -9.03
N SER A 192 -19.38 -3.06 -10.13
CA SER A 192 -20.48 -2.42 -10.87
C SER A 192 -21.87 -2.76 -10.30
N CYS A 193 -21.94 -3.16 -9.04
CA CYS A 193 -23.17 -3.53 -8.34
C CYS A 193 -23.10 -3.09 -6.88
N ILE A 194 -24.27 -3.03 -6.23
CA ILE A 194 -24.37 -2.84 -4.78
C ILE A 194 -24.12 -4.17 -4.10
N ARG A 195 -23.05 -4.25 -3.30
CA ARG A 195 -22.76 -5.43 -2.49
C ARG A 195 -23.45 -5.36 -1.14
N SER A 196 -23.91 -6.51 -0.68
CA SER A 196 -24.48 -6.71 0.64
C SER A 196 -23.39 -6.76 1.73
N PRO A 197 -23.75 -6.48 3.00
CA PRO A 197 -22.80 -6.64 4.11
C PRO A 197 -22.14 -8.03 4.16
N GLN A 198 -22.90 -9.08 3.84
CA GLN A 198 -22.40 -10.45 3.84
C GLN A 198 -21.35 -10.68 2.75
N GLU A 199 -21.65 -10.25 1.52
CA GLU A 199 -20.69 -10.34 0.41
C GLU A 199 -19.39 -9.59 0.70
N ILE A 200 -19.48 -8.40 1.32
CA ILE A 200 -18.31 -7.60 1.73
C ILE A 200 -17.49 -8.35 2.79
N ARG A 201 -18.13 -8.91 3.84
CA ARG A 201 -17.44 -9.69 4.87
C ARG A 201 -16.76 -10.93 4.31
N ASP A 202 -17.40 -11.61 3.37
CA ASP A 202 -16.89 -12.86 2.80
C ASP A 202 -15.71 -12.61 1.87
N SER A 203 -15.72 -11.52 1.09
CA SER A 203 -14.63 -11.23 0.15
C SER A 203 -13.45 -10.46 0.74
N ARG A 204 -13.59 -9.75 1.87
CA ARG A 204 -12.52 -8.85 2.36
C ARG A 204 -11.20 -9.56 2.66
N LEU A 205 -11.20 -10.87 2.93
CA LEU A 205 -10.00 -11.66 3.22
C LEU A 205 -9.47 -12.42 1.99
N LEU A 206 -10.11 -12.30 0.83
CA LEU A 206 -9.77 -13.02 -0.41
C LEU A 206 -8.94 -12.14 -1.34
N PHE A 207 -7.65 -12.43 -1.53
CA PHE A 207 -6.73 -11.64 -2.37
C PHE A 207 -6.81 -12.03 -3.85
N ASN A 208 -7.16 -13.28 -4.12
CA ASN A 208 -7.34 -13.82 -5.47
C ASN A 208 -8.81 -14.08 -5.77
N LEU A 209 -9.57 -13.00 -6.01
CA LEU A 209 -10.94 -13.12 -6.48
C LEU A 209 -10.94 -13.68 -7.91
N GLN A 210 -11.40 -14.92 -8.06
CA GLN A 210 -11.51 -15.58 -9.36
C GLN A 210 -12.90 -16.20 -9.54
N GLY A 211 -13.28 -16.43 -10.80
CA GLY A 211 -14.53 -17.11 -11.12
C GLY A 211 -15.76 -16.30 -10.73
N LEU A 212 -16.74 -16.96 -10.10
CA LEU A 212 -18.01 -16.32 -9.71
C LEU A 212 -17.82 -15.19 -8.70
N ASP A 213 -16.79 -15.28 -7.86
CA ASP A 213 -16.49 -14.28 -6.83
C ASP A 213 -15.97 -12.97 -7.43
N ALA A 214 -15.54 -12.96 -8.69
CA ALA A 214 -15.15 -11.77 -9.44
C ALA A 214 -16.28 -11.22 -10.34
N THR A 215 -17.50 -11.77 -10.26
CA THR A 215 -18.63 -11.27 -11.07
C THR A 215 -18.93 -9.81 -10.68
N ASN A 216 -19.02 -8.92 -11.67
CA ASN A 216 -19.19 -7.47 -11.49
C ASN A 216 -17.98 -6.73 -10.91
N LEU A 217 -16.82 -7.38 -10.71
CA LEU A 217 -15.58 -6.68 -10.37
C LEU A 217 -15.06 -5.95 -11.61
N THR A 218 -14.94 -4.62 -11.50
CA THR A 218 -14.52 -3.73 -12.60
C THR A 218 -13.08 -3.25 -12.45
N ILE A 219 -12.62 -3.05 -11.21
CA ILE A 219 -11.24 -2.68 -10.89
C ILE A 219 -10.81 -3.53 -9.70
N HIS A 220 -9.61 -4.09 -9.77
CA HIS A 220 -8.94 -4.74 -8.65
C HIS A 220 -7.47 -4.37 -8.66
N LEU A 221 -7.01 -3.76 -7.57
CA LEU A 221 -5.64 -3.38 -7.33
C LEU A 221 -5.22 -4.10 -6.04
N GLY A 222 -4.74 -5.33 -6.19
CA GLY A 222 -4.23 -6.12 -5.06
C GLY A 222 -2.83 -5.72 -4.60
N PHE A 223 -2.13 -4.89 -5.39
CA PHE A 223 -0.79 -4.41 -5.08
C PHE A 223 0.22 -5.54 -4.76
N ASP A 224 0.00 -6.77 -5.21
CA ASP A 224 0.86 -7.91 -4.84
C ASP A 224 2.29 -7.85 -5.38
N MET A 225 2.58 -6.92 -6.31
CA MET A 225 3.88 -6.80 -6.99
C MET A 225 4.38 -5.34 -7.05
N PRO A 226 5.65 -5.07 -6.65
CA PRO A 226 6.29 -3.75 -6.60
C PRO A 226 6.23 -2.84 -7.82
N ASP A 227 6.00 -3.41 -8.99
CA ASP A 227 6.23 -2.75 -10.29
C ASP A 227 5.05 -2.98 -11.25
N GLU A 228 3.96 -3.59 -10.76
CA GLU A 228 2.71 -3.62 -11.51
C GLU A 228 2.07 -2.25 -11.38
N SER A 229 2.36 -1.36 -12.34
CA SER A 229 1.48 -0.22 -12.59
C SER A 229 0.15 -0.82 -13.04
N PRO A 230 -0.93 -0.69 -12.25
CA PRO A 230 -2.19 -1.29 -12.64
C PRO A 230 -2.64 -0.68 -13.97
N PRO A 231 -3.15 -1.48 -14.92
CA PRO A 231 -3.68 -0.92 -16.15
C PRO A 231 -4.79 0.10 -15.83
N GLY A 232 -4.60 1.35 -16.23
CA GLY A 232 -5.55 2.44 -15.98
C GLY A 232 -5.36 3.21 -14.66
N ALA A 233 -4.33 2.89 -13.88
CA ALA A 233 -3.89 3.71 -12.75
C ALA A 233 -2.59 4.42 -13.07
N LEU A 234 -2.56 5.74 -12.93
CA LEU A 234 -1.35 6.55 -13.01
C LEU A 234 -0.86 6.83 -11.59
N LEU A 235 0.22 6.14 -11.21
CA LEU A 235 0.94 6.45 -9.98
C LEU A 235 1.73 7.76 -10.17
N GLY A 236 1.49 8.76 -9.32
CA GLY A 236 2.26 10.01 -9.30
C GLY A 236 2.25 10.81 -10.61
N ALA A 237 1.08 11.04 -11.23
CA ALA A 237 1.00 11.72 -12.53
C ALA A 237 1.25 13.25 -12.43
N GLY A 238 2.51 13.67 -12.28
CA GLY A 238 2.93 15.06 -12.46
C GLY A 238 4.08 15.51 -11.56
N VAL A 239 4.70 16.65 -11.90
CA VAL A 239 5.88 17.24 -11.23
C VAL A 239 5.66 17.55 -9.73
N LEU A 240 4.40 17.63 -9.28
CA LEU A 240 4.00 17.96 -7.90
C LEU A 240 3.45 16.77 -7.10
N PHE A 241 3.27 15.60 -7.71
CA PHE A 241 2.68 14.44 -7.03
C PHE A 241 3.73 13.36 -6.86
N LYS A 242 3.88 12.87 -5.63
CA LYS A 242 4.75 11.73 -5.40
C LYS A 242 3.98 10.44 -5.66
N THR A 243 4.74 9.43 -6.08
CA THR A 243 4.23 8.08 -6.18
C THR A 243 4.23 7.50 -4.77
N PRO A 244 3.08 6.97 -4.28
CA PRO A 244 3.05 6.24 -3.03
C PRO A 244 4.15 5.17 -2.98
N THR A 245 4.71 4.96 -1.80
CA THR A 245 5.80 4.00 -1.62
C THR A 245 5.24 2.60 -1.36
N TRP A 246 5.75 1.60 -2.08
CA TRP A 246 5.39 0.21 -1.81
C TRP A 246 5.93 -0.23 -0.46
N VAL A 247 5.09 -0.84 0.36
CA VAL A 247 5.45 -1.42 1.66
C VAL A 247 4.82 -2.80 1.83
N PRO A 248 5.38 -3.70 2.65
CA PRO A 248 4.68 -4.92 3.02
C PRO A 248 3.29 -4.57 3.56
N SER A 249 2.26 -5.25 3.06
CA SER A 249 0.89 -4.98 3.47
C SER A 249 0.73 -5.31 4.96
N PRO A 250 0.21 -4.38 5.79
CA PRO A 250 -0.09 -4.66 7.18
C PRO A 250 -1.38 -5.47 7.33
N MET A 251 -2.15 -5.65 6.24
CA MET A 251 -3.51 -6.18 6.30
C MET A 251 -3.50 -7.69 6.61
N PRO A 252 -4.47 -8.18 7.41
CA PRO A 252 -4.65 -9.61 7.58
C PRO A 252 -5.10 -10.20 6.24
N GLY A 253 -4.32 -11.14 5.71
CA GLY A 253 -4.64 -11.74 4.43
C GLY A 253 -4.39 -13.23 4.33
N LEU A 254 -5.18 -13.88 3.47
CA LEU A 254 -5.08 -15.30 3.18
C LEU A 254 -4.75 -15.51 1.70
N GLY A 255 -3.64 -16.19 1.44
CA GLY A 255 -3.31 -16.67 0.08
C GLY A 255 -2.62 -15.66 -0.85
N GLY A 256 -2.28 -14.47 -0.37
CA GLY A 256 -1.39 -13.54 -1.09
C GLY A 256 0.10 -13.85 -0.80
N PRO A 257 1.04 -13.18 -1.48
CA PRO A 257 2.46 -13.42 -1.27
C PRO A 257 2.93 -13.01 0.12
N VAL A 258 3.91 -13.72 0.67
CA VAL A 258 4.69 -13.25 1.81
C VAL A 258 5.69 -12.24 1.30
N VAL A 259 5.67 -11.04 1.86
CA VAL A 259 6.51 -9.94 1.40
C VAL A 259 7.59 -9.60 2.42
N VAL A 260 8.81 -9.42 1.91
CA VAL A 260 9.99 -9.00 2.68
C VAL A 260 10.65 -7.83 1.97
N ASP A 261 10.66 -6.67 2.62
CA ASP A 261 11.37 -5.48 2.14
C ASP A 261 12.50 -5.12 3.11
N VAL A 262 13.74 -5.35 2.68
CA VAL A 262 14.91 -5.24 3.56
C VAL A 262 16.03 -4.44 2.88
N GLY A 263 16.80 -3.74 3.71
CA GLY A 263 17.97 -3.00 3.24
C GLY A 263 19.20 -3.90 3.12
N LEU A 264 20.03 -3.70 2.10
CA LEU A 264 21.32 -4.37 1.99
C LEU A 264 22.19 -4.09 3.22
N GLY A 265 22.60 -5.14 3.94
CA GLY A 265 23.40 -5.00 5.16
C GLY A 265 22.59 -4.81 6.45
N SER A 266 21.26 -5.01 6.40
CA SER A 266 20.41 -5.04 7.60
C SER A 266 20.68 -6.23 8.53
N GLY A 267 21.61 -7.11 8.18
CA GLY A 267 21.87 -8.37 8.88
C GLY A 267 20.81 -9.43 8.55
N VAL A 268 20.74 -10.48 9.37
CA VAL A 268 19.75 -11.55 9.23
C VAL A 268 18.36 -11.02 9.57
N GLN A 269 17.37 -11.39 8.76
CA GLN A 269 15.98 -10.98 8.87
C GLN A 269 15.12 -12.22 9.12
N ASP A 270 14.35 -12.23 10.20
CA ASP A 270 13.43 -13.33 10.47
C ASP A 270 12.09 -13.06 9.77
N ILE A 271 11.72 -13.96 8.88
CA ILE A 271 10.48 -13.90 8.10
C ILE A 271 9.49 -14.85 8.75
N GLN A 272 8.37 -14.32 9.23
CA GLN A 272 7.27 -15.14 9.73
C GLN A 272 6.45 -15.67 8.56
N ILE A 273 6.24 -16.99 8.55
CA ILE A 273 5.42 -17.70 7.58
C ILE A 273 4.27 -18.30 8.36
N CYS A 274 3.05 -18.02 7.93
CA CYS A 274 1.86 -18.56 8.55
C CYS A 274 1.02 -19.33 7.53
N ALA A 275 0.38 -20.39 8.00
CA ALA A 275 -0.64 -21.13 7.28
C ALA A 275 -1.89 -21.19 8.13
N SER A 276 -3.05 -21.20 7.49
CA SER A 276 -4.34 -21.29 8.18
C SER A 276 -5.25 -22.36 7.57
N MET A 277 -6.14 -22.87 8.41
CA MET A 277 -7.15 -23.87 8.07
C MET A 277 -8.50 -23.47 8.66
N ASP A 278 -9.57 -23.78 7.94
CA ASP A 278 -10.95 -23.47 8.36
C ASP A 278 -11.40 -24.29 9.58
N GLU A 279 -10.93 -25.53 9.69
CA GLU A 279 -11.27 -26.45 10.79
C GLU A 279 -10.02 -27.08 11.39
N PHE A 280 -10.00 -27.23 12.72
CA PHE A 280 -8.85 -27.78 13.44
C PHE A 280 -8.98 -29.28 13.70
N ALA A 281 -7.87 -30.00 13.54
CA ALA A 281 -7.69 -31.33 14.10
C ALA A 281 -6.51 -31.30 15.09
N ASP A 282 -6.66 -31.96 16.23
CA ASP A 282 -5.55 -32.13 17.18
C ASP A 282 -4.39 -32.87 16.51
N GLY A 283 -3.16 -32.41 16.78
CA GLY A 283 -1.94 -33.09 16.34
C GLY A 283 -1.51 -32.82 14.90
N VAL A 284 -2.06 -31.78 14.24
CA VAL A 284 -1.62 -31.38 12.91
C VAL A 284 -0.16 -30.92 12.94
N VAL A 285 0.66 -31.54 12.08
CA VAL A 285 2.05 -31.12 11.84
C VAL A 285 2.10 -30.45 10.49
N MET A 286 2.53 -29.18 10.48
CA MET A 286 2.72 -28.40 9.27
C MET A 286 4.19 -28.09 9.03
N THR A 287 4.61 -28.17 7.78
CA THR A 287 5.97 -27.81 7.35
C THR A 287 5.90 -26.95 6.10
N ALA A 288 6.60 -25.81 6.12
CA ALA A 288 6.83 -24.99 4.93
C ALA A 288 8.22 -25.28 4.36
N THR A 289 8.31 -25.49 3.05
CA THR A 289 9.54 -25.82 2.33
C THR A 289 9.80 -24.81 1.21
N PHE A 290 10.99 -24.24 1.20
CA PHE A 290 11.49 -23.22 0.28
C PHE A 290 12.59 -23.79 -0.62
N PRO A 291 12.82 -23.22 -1.82
CA PRO A 291 14.05 -23.46 -2.55
C PRO A 291 15.25 -22.90 -1.77
N GLN A 292 16.41 -23.53 -1.95
CA GLN A 292 17.60 -23.28 -1.11
C GLN A 292 18.26 -21.90 -1.30
N SER A 293 17.95 -21.17 -2.37
CA SER A 293 18.65 -19.92 -2.70
C SER A 293 17.79 -18.97 -3.52
N LEU A 294 17.89 -17.69 -3.20
CA LEU A 294 17.32 -16.58 -3.95
C LEU A 294 18.47 -15.79 -4.61
N SER A 295 18.21 -15.02 -5.66
CA SER A 295 19.29 -14.29 -6.35
C SER A 295 19.82 -13.09 -5.53
N THR A 296 18.99 -12.57 -4.63
CA THR A 296 19.23 -11.42 -3.75
C THR A 296 19.79 -11.81 -2.38
N GLY A 297 19.74 -13.10 -1.99
CA GLY A 297 20.22 -13.54 -0.67
C GLY A 297 20.03 -15.04 -0.38
N ILE A 298 20.24 -15.43 0.89
CA ILE A 298 20.21 -16.84 1.32
C ILE A 298 19.15 -17.04 2.42
N LEU A 299 18.35 -18.10 2.28
CA LEU A 299 17.50 -18.63 3.34
C LEU A 299 18.28 -19.65 4.17
N MET A 300 18.38 -19.45 5.50
CA MET A 300 19.23 -20.28 6.36
C MET A 300 18.65 -21.66 6.68
N SER A 301 17.33 -21.84 6.56
CA SER A 301 16.66 -23.13 6.71
C SER A 301 15.55 -23.27 5.67
N PRO A 302 15.72 -24.10 4.63
CA PRO A 302 14.72 -24.25 3.58
C PRO A 302 13.49 -25.04 4.04
N SER A 303 13.50 -25.65 5.23
CA SER A 303 12.35 -26.35 5.80
C SER A 303 12.11 -25.83 7.20
N ILE A 304 10.89 -25.36 7.47
CA ILE A 304 10.51 -24.84 8.79
C ILE A 304 9.24 -25.54 9.28
N PRO A 305 9.25 -26.05 10.54
CA PRO A 305 8.01 -26.48 11.17
C PRO A 305 7.15 -25.25 11.49
N LEU A 306 5.84 -25.34 11.24
CA LEU A 306 4.89 -24.33 11.69
C LEU A 306 4.26 -24.83 12.99
N SER A 307 4.31 -24.00 14.03
CA SER A 307 3.73 -24.30 15.34
C SER A 307 2.52 -23.43 15.62
N GLU A 308 1.63 -23.96 16.45
CA GLU A 308 0.35 -23.32 16.78
C GLU A 308 0.56 -21.90 17.35
N ASN A 309 -0.10 -20.92 16.75
CA ASN A 309 -0.24 -19.57 17.29
C ASN A 309 -1.74 -19.24 17.34
N ARG A 310 -2.36 -19.43 18.52
CA ARG A 310 -3.81 -19.26 18.65
C ARG A 310 -4.21 -17.79 18.53
N SER A 311 -4.90 -17.44 17.45
CA SER A 311 -5.76 -16.24 17.37
C SER A 311 -7.22 -16.64 17.60
N ALA A 312 -8.07 -15.69 17.99
CA ALA A 312 -9.47 -15.96 18.37
C ALA A 312 -10.41 -16.30 17.20
N GLU A 313 -10.01 -16.02 15.95
CA GLU A 313 -10.90 -16.07 14.78
C GLU A 313 -10.44 -17.03 13.68
N LEU A 314 -9.14 -17.35 13.62
CA LEU A 314 -8.55 -18.26 12.62
C LEU A 314 -7.50 -19.16 13.28
N PHE A 315 -7.55 -20.46 12.96
CA PHE A 315 -6.49 -21.40 13.33
C PHE A 315 -5.27 -21.13 12.44
N GLN A 316 -4.25 -20.55 13.05
CA GLN A 316 -3.02 -20.16 12.36
C GLN A 316 -1.84 -20.91 12.98
N LEU A 317 -1.04 -21.55 12.13
CA LEU A 317 0.27 -22.09 12.51
C LEU A 317 1.35 -21.27 11.83
N CYS A 318 2.31 -20.79 12.62
CA CYS A 318 3.38 -19.93 12.14
C CYS A 318 4.75 -20.51 12.46
N GLY A 319 5.73 -20.21 11.61
CA GLY A 319 7.14 -20.51 11.79
C GLY A 319 7.99 -19.36 11.26
N TYR A 320 9.29 -19.39 11.55
CA TYR A 320 10.23 -18.36 11.11
C TYR A 320 11.30 -18.94 10.21
N VAL A 321 11.57 -18.29 9.09
CA VAL A 321 12.74 -18.55 8.24
C VAL A 321 13.64 -17.33 8.26
N SER A 322 14.93 -17.54 8.53
CA SER A 322 15.91 -16.46 8.53
C SER A 322 16.47 -16.23 7.12
N TYR A 323 16.42 -14.99 6.67
CA TYR A 323 16.91 -14.52 5.37
C TYR A 323 18.08 -13.56 5.54
N MET A 324 19.14 -13.74 4.75
CA MET A 324 20.31 -12.84 4.75
C MET A 324 20.44 -12.16 3.39
N PRO A 325 20.16 -10.84 3.29
CA PRO A 325 20.30 -10.10 2.04
C PRO A 325 21.79 -10.00 1.64
N GLN A 326 22.08 -10.31 0.37
CA GLN A 326 23.43 -10.28 -0.19
C GLN A 326 23.60 -9.25 -1.31
N ARG A 327 22.54 -8.99 -2.09
CA ARG A 327 22.60 -8.10 -3.24
C ARG A 327 21.26 -7.37 -3.42
N PRO A 328 21.26 -6.10 -3.86
CA PRO A 328 20.02 -5.42 -4.22
C PRO A 328 19.31 -6.13 -5.37
N GLY A 329 17.98 -6.08 -5.36
CA GLY A 329 17.15 -6.66 -6.40
C GLY A 329 15.77 -7.07 -5.88
N PHE A 330 15.05 -7.81 -6.71
CA PHE A 330 13.76 -8.38 -6.39
C PHE A 330 13.75 -9.86 -6.77
N ASP A 331 13.34 -10.72 -5.85
CA ASP A 331 13.13 -12.15 -6.09
C ASP A 331 11.67 -12.52 -5.84
N VAL A 332 11.20 -13.46 -6.65
CA VAL A 332 9.93 -14.16 -6.48
C VAL A 332 10.25 -15.64 -6.37
N SER A 333 9.75 -16.29 -5.32
CA SER A 333 10.00 -17.70 -5.08
C SER A 333 8.79 -18.38 -4.49
N ASP A 334 8.33 -19.44 -5.14
CA ASP A 334 7.29 -20.29 -4.55
C ASP A 334 7.85 -21.10 -3.38
N PHE A 335 6.98 -21.39 -2.41
CA PHE A 335 7.23 -22.31 -1.31
C PHE A 335 6.01 -23.20 -1.10
N HIS A 336 6.24 -24.43 -0.65
CA HIS A 336 5.19 -25.41 -0.46
C HIS A 336 4.93 -25.63 1.02
N VAL A 337 3.68 -25.63 1.42
CA VAL A 337 3.25 -26.01 2.76
C VAL A 337 2.52 -27.33 2.67
N SER A 338 2.92 -28.27 3.52
CA SER A 338 2.26 -29.56 3.68
C SER A 338 1.76 -29.68 5.11
N ALA A 339 0.52 -30.14 5.27
CA ALA A 339 -0.09 -30.45 6.56
C ALA A 339 -0.53 -31.92 6.57
N ASP A 340 -0.17 -32.68 7.60
CA ASP A 340 -0.70 -34.02 7.84
C ASP A 340 -1.83 -33.93 8.88
N VAL A 341 -3.06 -34.22 8.43
CA VAL A 341 -4.28 -34.17 9.22
C VAL A 341 -4.83 -35.59 9.35
N GLY A 342 -4.34 -36.35 10.33
CA GLY A 342 -4.81 -37.72 10.57
C GLY A 342 -4.55 -38.67 9.40
N GLY A 343 -3.43 -38.51 8.67
CA GLY A 343 -3.06 -39.32 7.51
C GLY A 343 -3.54 -38.76 6.17
N VAL A 344 -4.32 -37.66 6.17
CA VAL A 344 -4.66 -36.90 4.97
C VAL A 344 -3.64 -35.79 4.80
N ILE A 345 -2.93 -35.79 3.67
CA ILE A 345 -1.95 -34.75 3.34
C ILE A 345 -2.66 -33.62 2.60
N LEU A 346 -2.73 -32.45 3.22
CA LEU A 346 -3.14 -31.20 2.57
C LEU A 346 -1.89 -30.47 2.06
N GLN A 347 -1.99 -29.87 0.87
CA GLN A 347 -0.90 -29.12 0.26
C GLN A 347 -1.39 -27.77 -0.23
N ALA A 348 -0.54 -26.76 -0.05
CA ALA A 348 -0.73 -25.44 -0.61
C ALA A 348 0.62 -24.89 -1.08
N THR A 349 0.56 -24.01 -2.08
CA THR A 349 1.73 -23.26 -2.55
C THR A 349 1.49 -21.80 -2.19
N GLY A 350 2.48 -21.17 -1.56
CA GLY A 350 2.54 -19.73 -1.38
C GLY A 350 3.71 -19.17 -2.18
N THR A 351 3.75 -17.85 -2.32
CA THR A 351 4.86 -17.17 -3.00
C THR A 351 5.53 -16.20 -2.04
N LEU A 352 6.86 -16.17 -2.03
CA LEU A 352 7.70 -15.28 -1.24
C LEU A 352 8.28 -14.21 -2.18
N HIS A 353 7.95 -12.95 -1.92
CA HIS A 353 8.47 -11.77 -2.61
C HIS A 353 9.53 -11.12 -1.72
N VAL A 354 10.77 -11.07 -2.19
CA VAL A 354 11.87 -10.44 -1.46
C VAL A 354 12.42 -9.27 -2.25
N ARG A 355 12.25 -8.07 -1.71
CA ARG A 355 12.89 -6.86 -2.22
C ARG A 355 14.08 -6.52 -1.32
N VAL A 356 15.28 -6.54 -1.90
CA VAL A 356 16.47 -6.02 -1.24
C VAL A 356 16.77 -4.65 -1.81
N ARG A 357 16.51 -3.60 -1.05
CA ARG A 357 16.87 -2.24 -1.45
C ARG A 357 18.36 -2.05 -1.26
N GLN A 358 19.01 -1.43 -2.24
CA GLN A 358 20.29 -0.80 -1.95
C GLN A 358 20.03 0.22 -0.84
N ASN A 359 20.78 0.13 0.27
CA ASN A 359 20.54 1.05 1.36
C ASN A 359 20.60 2.48 0.82
N HIS A 360 19.56 3.26 1.13
CA HIS A 360 19.49 4.66 0.73
C HIS A 360 20.66 5.43 1.35
N HIS A 361 21.17 4.95 2.49
CA HIS A 361 22.44 5.37 3.07
C HIS A 361 23.55 4.38 2.70
N PRO A 362 24.72 4.82 2.18
CA PRO A 362 25.86 3.93 2.04
C PRO A 362 26.21 3.34 3.41
N VAL A 363 26.04 2.04 3.59
CA VAL A 363 26.57 1.34 4.76
C VAL A 363 28.08 1.43 4.67
N ALA A 364 28.72 1.91 5.74
CA ALA A 364 30.17 1.96 5.82
C ALA A 364 30.75 0.57 5.49
N GLY A 365 31.53 0.48 4.42
CA GLY A 365 32.16 -0.75 3.95
C GLY A 365 31.40 -1.55 2.87
N ALA A 366 30.14 -1.22 2.55
CA ALA A 366 29.39 -1.90 1.48
C ALA A 366 29.37 -1.12 0.16
N ALA A 367 29.33 0.22 0.23
CA ALA A 367 29.39 1.08 -0.94
C ALA A 367 30.85 1.33 -1.35
N ARG A 368 31.14 1.25 -2.65
CA ARG A 368 32.41 1.78 -3.20
C ARG A 368 32.33 3.30 -3.18
N ALA A 369 32.97 3.92 -2.19
CA ALA A 369 33.10 5.37 -2.13
C ALA A 369 34.29 5.81 -2.99
N MET A 370 34.16 6.97 -3.63
CA MET A 370 35.31 7.65 -4.20
C MET A 370 36.02 8.41 -3.07
N HIS A 371 37.28 8.08 -2.82
CA HIS A 371 38.14 8.88 -1.95
C HIS A 371 38.79 9.97 -2.79
N THR A 372 38.51 11.22 -2.49
CA THR A 372 39.22 12.36 -3.06
C THR A 372 40.09 12.97 -1.98
N ASP A 373 41.30 13.40 -2.36
CA ASP A 373 42.26 14.07 -1.49
C ASP A 373 42.08 15.61 -1.50
N GLY A 374 41.01 16.10 -2.14
CA GLY A 374 40.75 17.52 -2.36
C GLY A 374 41.72 18.22 -3.32
N GLN A 375 42.72 17.53 -3.87
CA GLN A 375 43.74 18.11 -4.76
C GLN A 375 43.80 17.45 -6.15
N SER A 376 43.56 16.14 -6.23
CA SER A 376 43.77 15.32 -7.43
C SER A 376 42.69 14.26 -7.70
N GLY A 377 41.70 14.09 -6.81
CA GLY A 377 40.55 13.20 -7.05
C GLY A 377 39.31 13.93 -7.57
N TYR A 378 38.97 13.75 -8.85
CA TYR A 378 37.68 14.17 -9.41
C TYR A 378 37.05 13.05 -10.25
N ALA A 379 35.72 12.96 -10.22
CA ALA A 379 34.93 12.16 -11.14
C ALA A 379 34.37 13.06 -12.23
N LEU A 380 34.55 12.68 -13.50
CA LEU A 380 33.79 13.28 -14.59
C LEU A 380 32.48 12.49 -14.76
N LEU A 381 31.35 13.08 -14.38
CA LEU A 381 30.02 12.44 -14.45
C LEU A 381 29.38 12.51 -15.86
N GLY A 382 30.10 13.03 -16.85
CA GLY A 382 29.61 13.18 -18.22
C GLY A 382 28.80 14.46 -18.44
N HIS A 383 27.89 14.43 -19.42
CA HIS A 383 27.00 15.55 -19.73
C HIS A 383 25.86 15.61 -18.71
N THR A 384 25.56 16.80 -18.20
CA THR A 384 24.32 17.01 -17.45
C THR A 384 23.13 16.75 -18.37
N PRO A 385 21.99 16.28 -17.84
CA PRO A 385 20.74 16.26 -18.60
C PRO A 385 20.51 17.64 -19.25
N GLN A 386 20.06 17.67 -20.51
CA GLN A 386 19.78 18.91 -21.25
C GLN A 386 18.48 19.61 -20.80
N GLU A 387 17.84 19.10 -19.75
CA GLU A 387 16.59 19.66 -19.25
C GLU A 387 16.86 20.88 -18.36
N ASP A 388 15.99 21.88 -18.47
CA ASP A 388 16.10 23.15 -17.73
C ASP A 388 15.96 22.97 -16.20
N GLU A 389 15.47 21.81 -15.76
CA GLU A 389 15.31 21.44 -14.36
C GLU A 389 15.89 20.05 -14.11
N PHE A 390 16.80 19.94 -13.14
CA PHE A 390 17.31 18.65 -12.67
C PHE A 390 17.60 18.67 -11.18
N SER A 391 17.61 17.49 -10.56
CA SER A 391 18.05 17.28 -9.19
C SER A 391 19.27 16.37 -9.15
N PHE A 392 20.12 16.56 -8.13
CA PHE A 392 21.26 15.70 -7.85
C PHE A 392 21.33 15.43 -6.34
N SER A 393 21.69 14.21 -5.97
CA SER A 393 21.84 13.81 -4.56
C SER A 393 23.19 13.14 -4.35
N LEU A 394 23.86 13.48 -3.24
CA LEU A 394 25.17 12.95 -2.88
C LEU A 394 25.21 12.59 -1.39
N TRP A 395 25.88 11.49 -1.07
CA TRP A 395 26.25 11.13 0.29
C TRP A 395 27.71 11.47 0.55
N MET A 396 27.97 12.29 1.56
CA MET A 396 29.32 12.66 1.98
C MET A 396 29.58 12.18 3.41
N LYS A 397 30.79 11.71 3.69
CA LYS A 397 31.19 11.34 5.04
C LYS A 397 31.34 12.60 5.88
N ALA A 398 30.75 12.65 7.08
CA ALA A 398 30.67 13.88 7.88
C ALA A 398 32.03 14.51 8.21
N ASP A 399 33.12 13.74 8.21
CA ASP A 399 34.48 14.20 8.50
C ASP A 399 35.30 14.59 7.23
N THR A 400 34.70 14.58 6.04
CA THR A 400 35.39 14.94 4.78
C THR A 400 35.39 16.43 4.45
N THR A 401 34.69 17.25 5.22
CA THR A 401 34.67 18.71 5.03
C THR A 401 35.68 19.37 5.96
N SER A 402 36.69 20.03 5.40
CA SER A 402 37.57 20.90 6.19
C SER A 402 36.79 22.12 6.69
N SER A 403 37.36 22.87 7.64
CA SER A 403 36.83 24.18 8.05
C SER A 403 36.86 25.23 6.94
N GLU A 404 37.42 24.90 5.77
CA GLU A 404 37.52 25.76 4.61
C GLU A 404 36.48 25.34 3.56
N PRO A 405 35.98 26.27 2.73
CA PRO A 405 35.06 25.93 1.65
C PRO A 405 35.68 24.87 0.74
N CYS A 406 34.99 23.75 0.55
CA CYS A 406 35.42 22.70 -0.38
C CYS A 406 34.46 22.67 -1.58
N MET A 407 35.04 22.60 -2.78
CA MET A 407 34.26 22.44 -4.01
C MET A 407 33.95 20.95 -4.18
N VAL A 408 32.66 20.60 -4.22
CA VAL A 408 32.21 19.20 -4.36
C VAL A 408 31.75 18.91 -5.79
N GLY A 409 31.47 19.95 -6.60
CA GLY A 409 31.13 19.80 -8.01
C GLY A 409 31.47 21.04 -8.83
N ARG A 410 31.90 20.83 -10.08
CA ARG A 410 32.12 21.88 -11.08
C ARG A 410 31.36 21.52 -12.34
N HIS A 411 30.53 22.43 -12.84
CA HIS A 411 29.86 22.27 -14.12
C HIS A 411 30.66 23.01 -15.19
N TRP A 412 31.20 22.28 -16.17
CA TRP A 412 31.98 22.87 -17.24
C TRP A 412 31.10 23.06 -18.48
N ILE A 413 30.66 24.29 -18.73
CA ILE A 413 30.07 24.66 -20.02
C ILE A 413 31.19 25.28 -20.85
N LYS A 414 31.24 24.92 -22.14
CA LYS A 414 32.15 25.59 -23.09
C LYS A 414 31.84 27.10 -23.07
N ASP A 415 32.80 27.91 -22.65
CA ASP A 415 32.74 29.37 -22.54
C ASP A 415 31.98 29.96 -21.32
N ALA A 416 31.64 29.15 -20.31
CA ALA A 416 31.06 29.63 -19.05
C ALA A 416 31.49 28.79 -17.83
N GLU A 417 32.03 29.44 -16.80
CA GLU A 417 32.34 28.78 -15.53
C GLU A 417 31.14 28.84 -14.59
N ASN A 418 30.49 27.69 -14.35
CA ASN A 418 29.48 27.55 -13.31
C ASN A 418 30.04 26.68 -12.17
N TYR A 419 29.94 27.18 -10.94
CA TYR A 419 30.48 26.53 -9.75
C TYR A 419 29.35 26.10 -8.84
N ILE A 420 29.48 24.89 -8.28
CA ILE A 420 28.70 24.45 -7.11
C ILE A 420 29.66 24.53 -5.92
N LEU A 421 29.50 25.56 -5.11
CA LEU A 421 30.25 25.73 -3.86
C LEU A 421 29.44 25.17 -2.70
N LEU A 422 30.03 24.22 -1.96
CA LEU A 422 29.50 23.81 -0.66
C LEU A 422 30.22 24.58 0.43
N PHE A 423 29.44 25.16 1.33
CA PHE A 423 29.94 25.75 2.57
C PHE A 423 29.42 24.97 3.77
N PHE A 424 30.30 24.75 4.73
CA PHE A 424 29.93 24.30 6.07
C PHE A 424 30.21 25.43 7.05
N HIS A 425 29.15 25.97 7.68
CA HIS A 425 29.30 26.92 8.77
C HIS A 425 28.28 26.57 9.87
N GLY A 426 28.76 26.30 11.08
CA GLY A 426 27.90 26.18 12.26
C GLY A 426 26.96 24.97 12.28
N GLY A 427 27.36 23.84 11.69
CA GLY A 427 26.53 22.62 11.68
C GLY A 427 25.46 22.58 10.58
N ALA A 428 25.48 23.52 9.64
CA ALA A 428 24.59 23.55 8.49
C ALA A 428 25.37 23.49 7.18
N TYR A 429 24.81 22.77 6.21
CA TYR A 429 25.29 22.73 4.83
C TYR A 429 24.59 23.81 4.02
N SER A 430 25.35 24.63 3.29
CA SER A 430 24.81 25.63 2.37
C SER A 430 25.35 25.39 0.96
N PHE A 431 24.47 25.48 -0.03
CA PHE A 431 24.79 25.31 -1.44
C PHE A 431 24.75 26.68 -2.12
N LEU A 432 25.83 27.05 -2.80
CA LEU A 432 25.86 28.23 -3.65
C LEU A 432 26.08 27.78 -5.10
N TRP A 433 25.07 28.01 -5.93
CA TRP A 433 25.16 27.87 -7.37
C TRP A 433 25.27 29.27 -7.98
N LYS A 434 26.33 29.53 -8.75
CA LYS A 434 26.45 30.77 -9.54
C LYS A 434 26.33 30.45 -11.03
N CYS A 435 25.23 30.88 -11.64
CA CYS A 435 25.07 30.90 -13.09
C CYS A 435 25.72 32.16 -13.66
N SER A 436 26.58 32.02 -14.67
CA SER A 436 27.27 33.15 -15.31
C SER A 436 26.39 33.96 -16.29
N SER A 437 25.12 33.57 -16.50
CA SER A 437 24.22 34.22 -17.47
C SER A 437 22.95 34.79 -16.84
N GLY A 438 23.06 35.82 -15.99
CA GLY A 438 22.02 36.84 -15.74
C GLY A 438 20.64 36.45 -15.17
N SER A 439 20.25 35.18 -15.16
CA SER A 439 18.99 34.67 -14.60
C SER A 439 19.27 34.04 -13.25
N GLY A 440 18.82 34.70 -12.18
CA GLY A 440 18.96 34.21 -10.82
C GLY A 440 18.12 32.94 -10.61
N CYS A 441 18.78 31.85 -10.20
CA CYS A 441 18.10 30.66 -9.70
C CYS A 441 17.98 30.76 -8.17
N TRP A 442 16.80 30.52 -7.64
CA TRP A 442 16.54 30.45 -6.19
C TRP A 442 16.33 28.99 -5.78
N PHE A 443 16.85 28.60 -4.61
CA PHE A 443 16.52 27.32 -3.98
C PHE A 443 16.05 27.52 -2.54
N SER A 444 15.11 26.67 -2.15
CA SER A 444 14.60 26.47 -0.79
C SER A 444 15.26 25.21 -0.21
N HIS A 445 15.66 25.29 1.05
CA HIS A 445 16.19 24.15 1.81
C HIS A 445 15.15 23.71 2.84
N SER A 446 14.66 22.48 2.74
CA SER A 446 14.01 21.80 3.85
C SER A 446 15.06 20.98 4.60
N LYS A 447 15.24 21.27 5.89
CA LYS A 447 15.98 20.39 6.80
C LYS A 447 15.21 19.07 6.97
N PRO A 448 15.89 17.93 7.15
CA PRO A 448 15.27 16.76 7.77
C PRO A 448 14.88 17.03 9.23
#